data_AF-A0A392TDY5-F1
#
_entry.id   AF-A0A392TDY5-F1
#
_cell.length_a   1.000
_cell.length_b   1.000
_cell.length_c   1.000
_cell.angle_alpha   90.00
_cell.angle_beta   90.00
_cell.angle_gamma   90.00
#
_symmetry.space_group_name_H-M   'P 1'
#
loop_
_entity.id
_entity.type
_entity.pdbx_description
1 polymer ?
#
loop_
_entity_poly.entity_id
_entity_poly.type
_entity_poly.pdbx_seq_one_letter_code
_entity_poly.pdbx_strand_id
1 'polypeptide(L)' 'MIGGGGFIGSHLCEKLMSETSHKAIVVDVSSEKIKNLLDKSLPWANRIEFHQMNIKNDSRLETLVKAADL' A
#
# COMPACT_ATOMS: atom_id res chain seq x y z
N MET A 1 -5.13 -1.66 -1.36
CA MET A 1 -4.62 -3.02 -1.10
C MET A 1 -4.53 -3.28 0.39
N ILE A 2 -5.41 -4.13 0.91
CA ILE A 2 -5.33 -4.59 2.30
C ILE A 2 -4.36 -5.78 2.38
N GLY A 3 -3.51 -5.84 3.41
CA GLY A 3 -2.49 -6.90 3.56
C GLY A 3 -1.24 -6.68 2.70
N GLY A 4 -0.96 -5.44 2.30
CA GLY A 4 0.13 -5.13 1.37
C GLY A 4 1.54 -5.18 1.97
N GLY A 5 1.66 -5.26 3.30
CA GLY A 5 2.92 -5.45 4.02
C GLY A 5 3.33 -6.92 4.17
N GLY A 6 2.49 -7.86 3.72
CA GLY A 6 2.78 -9.29 3.67
C GLY A 6 3.59 -9.70 2.43
N PHE A 7 3.94 -11.00 2.34
CA PHE A 7 4.74 -11.53 1.22
C PHE A 7 4.05 -11.33 -0.13
N ILE A 8 2.80 -11.78 -0.28
CA ILE A 8 2.07 -11.66 -1.56
C ILE A 8 1.77 -10.19 -1.87
N GLY A 9 1.30 -9.44 -0.87
CA GLY A 9 0.90 -8.05 -1.04
C GLY A 9 2.06 -7.14 -1.47
N SER A 10 3.26 -7.31 -0.91
CA SER A 10 4.40 -6.48 -1.27
C SER A 10 4.90 -6.77 -2.69
N HIS A 11 4.95 -8.04 -3.11
CA HIS A 11 5.34 -8.41 -4.48
C HIS A 11 4.30 -7.92 -5.51
N LEU A 12 3.01 -8.00 -5.18
CA LEU A 12 1.97 -7.43 -6.03
C LEU A 12 2.11 -5.90 -6.13
N CYS A 13 2.45 -5.23 -5.02
CA CYS A 13 2.70 -3.79 -5.01
C CYS A 13 3.85 -3.42 -5.96
N GLU A 14 4.97 -4.15 -5.86
CA GLU A 14 6.15 -3.95 -6.70
C GLU A 14 5.80 -4.11 -8.18
N LYS A 15 5.10 -5.19 -8.53
CA LYS A 15 4.65 -5.45 -9.90
C LYS A 15 3.70 -4.38 -10.42
N LEU A 16 2.77 -3.91 -9.58
CA LEU A 16 1.87 -2.81 -9.92
C LEU A 16 2.63 -1.50 -10.20
N MET A 17 3.67 -1.21 -9.42
CA MET A 17 4.48 -0.01 -9.61
C MET A 17 5.35 -0.07 -10.87
N SER A 18 5.89 -1.24 -11.20
CA SER A 18 6.77 -1.43 -12.36
C SER A 18 6.02 -1.54 -13.68
N GLU A 19 4.82 -2.15 -13.68
CA GLU A 19 4.09 -2.47 -14.91
C GLU A 19 2.99 -1.46 -15.27
N THR A 20 2.61 -0.59 -14.33
CA THR A 20 1.49 0.35 -14.53
C THR A 20 1.78 1.73 -13.96
N SER A 21 0.85 2.68 -14.17
CA SER A 21 0.89 4.04 -13.59
C SER A 21 -0.04 4.23 -12.39
N HIS A 22 -0.64 3.18 -11.86
CA HIS A 22 -1.59 3.29 -10.74
C HIS A 22 -0.95 3.84 -9.47
N LYS A 23 -1.75 4.53 -8.66
CA LYS A 23 -1.43 4.83 -7.25
C LYS A 23 -2.05 3.76 -6.37
N ALA A 24 -1.37 3.42 -5.28
CA ALA A 24 -1.80 2.37 -4.37
C ALA A 24 -1.89 2.91 -2.94
N ILE A 25 -3.10 2.86 -2.37
CA ILE A 25 -3.30 2.95 -0.93
C ILE A 25 -3.07 1.55 -0.36
N VAL A 26 -2.04 1.37 0.45
CA VAL A 26 -1.62 0.09 1.02
C VAL A 26 -1.86 0.11 2.52
N VAL A 27 -2.61 -0.85 3.01
CA VAL A 27 -2.99 -0.97 4.42
C VAL A 27 -2.46 -2.29 4.97
N ASP A 28 -1.72 -2.24 6.07
CA ASP A 28 -1.25 -3.42 6.79
C ASP A 28 -0.97 -3.06 8.27
N VAL A 29 -0.82 -4.05 9.15
CA VAL A 29 -0.37 -3.84 10.53
C VAL A 29 1.16 -3.74 10.64
N SER A 30 1.89 -4.19 9.62
CA SER A 30 3.36 -4.16 9.57
C SER A 30 3.88 -3.66 8.23
N SER A 31 4.97 -2.88 8.26
CA SER A 31 5.64 -2.37 7.05
C SER A 31 6.90 -3.14 6.67
N GLU A 32 7.28 -4.20 7.40
CA GLU A 32 8.61 -4.81 7.27
C GLU A 32 8.93 -5.27 5.85
N LYS A 33 7.99 -5.93 5.16
CA LYS A 33 8.22 -6.51 3.82
C LYS A 33 7.94 -5.56 2.67
N ILE A 34 7.38 -4.39 2.93
CA ILE A 34 7.11 -3.36 1.91
C ILE A 34 8.07 -2.17 2.02
N LYS A 35 8.86 -2.09 3.11
CA LYS A 35 9.72 -0.93 3.44
C LYS A 35 10.64 -0.51 2.30
N ASN A 36 11.20 -1.46 1.57
CA ASN A 36 12.05 -1.21 0.40
C ASN A 36 11.31 -0.48 -0.72
N LEU A 37 10.01 -0.72 -0.91
CA LEU A 37 9.19 -0.06 -1.93
C LEU A 37 8.77 1.37 -1.53
N LEU A 38 8.87 1.72 -0.25
CA LEU A 38 8.53 3.04 0.29
C LEU A 38 9.70 4.03 0.26
N ASP A 39 10.84 3.63 -0.30
CA ASP A 39 12.01 4.51 -0.44
C ASP A 39 11.69 5.68 -1.38
N LYS A 40 11.99 6.90 -0.93
CA LYS A 40 11.71 8.14 -1.66
C LYS A 40 12.58 8.33 -2.90
N SER A 41 13.67 7.58 -3.03
CA SER A 41 14.55 7.58 -4.20
C SER A 41 13.97 6.79 -5.38
N LEU A 42 12.93 5.98 -5.16
CA LEU A 42 12.35 5.15 -6.21
C LEU A 42 11.48 5.97 -7.18
N PRO A 43 11.38 5.56 -8.46
CA PRO A 43 10.57 6.25 -9.47
C PRO A 43 9.08 6.39 -9.08
N TRP A 44 8.59 5.49 -8.23
CA TRP A 44 7.20 5.44 -7.77
C TRP A 44 7.00 5.94 -6.34
N ALA A 45 7.96 6.65 -5.75
CA ALA A 45 7.90 7.14 -4.37
C ALA A 45 6.59 7.90 -4.04
N ASN A 46 6.03 8.63 -5.00
CA ASN A 46 4.79 9.40 -4.83
C ASN A 46 3.51 8.63 -5.22
N ARG A 47 3.62 7.32 -5.47
CA ARG A 47 2.51 6.47 -5.92
C ARG A 47 2.06 5.48 -4.86
N ILE A 48 2.84 5.21 -3.82
CA ILE A 48 2.44 4.33 -2.72
C ILE A 48 2.14 5.16 -1.48
N GLU A 49 0.92 5.03 -0.95
CA GLU A 49 0.51 5.57 0.33
C GLU A 49 0.32 4.43 1.32
N PHE A 50 1.24 4.29 2.28
CA PHE A 50 1.18 3.21 3.27
C PHE A 50 0.54 3.66 4.58
N HIS A 51 -0.45 2.91 5.03
CA HIS A 51 -1.12 3.11 6.32
C HIS A 51 -0.93 1.90 7.22
N GLN A 52 -0.20 2.11 8.32
CA GLN A 52 -0.09 1.08 9.35
C GLN A 52 -1.35 1.09 10.23
N MET A 53 -2.27 0.15 10.00
CA MET A 53 -3.54 0.07 10.74
C MET A 53 -4.07 -1.36 10.86
N ASN A 54 -4.89 -1.58 11.89
CA ASN A 54 -5.64 -2.82 12.08
C ASN A 54 -7.06 -2.67 11.51
N ILE A 55 -7.32 -3.33 10.38
CA ILE A 55 -8.60 -3.24 9.66
C ILE A 55 -9.82 -3.66 10.47
N LYS A 56 -9.66 -4.40 11.58
CA LYS A 56 -10.80 -4.87 12.39
C LYS A 56 -11.44 -3.73 13.18
N ASN A 57 -10.64 -2.74 13.61
CA ASN A 57 -11.04 -1.79 14.63
C ASN A 57 -10.74 -0.33 14.25
N ASP A 58 -10.17 -0.07 13.07
CA ASP A 58 -9.76 1.27 12.66
C ASP A 58 -10.82 1.94 11.79
N SER A 59 -11.49 2.95 12.36
CA SER A 59 -12.57 3.70 11.70
C SER A 59 -12.12 4.46 10.46
N ARG A 60 -10.80 4.70 10.28
CA ARG A 60 -10.26 5.37 9.10
C ARG A 60 -10.35 4.52 7.84
N LEU A 61 -10.53 3.20 7.98
CA LEU A 61 -10.60 2.28 6.86
C LEU A 61 -11.70 2.66 5.87
N GLU A 62 -12.90 3.04 6.35
CA GLU A 62 -14.00 3.45 5.47
C GLU A 62 -13.64 4.66 4.62
N THR A 63 -12.95 5.64 5.20
CA THR A 63 -12.49 6.83 4.48
C THR A 63 -11.47 6.46 3.40
N LEU A 64 -10.52 5.57 3.71
CA LEU A 64 -9.54 5.12 2.73
C LEU A 64 -10.16 4.34 1.57
N VAL A 65 -11.16 3.50 1.85
CA VAL A 65 -11.90 2.77 0.81
C VAL A 65 -12.66 3.73 -0.09
N LYS A 66 -13.29 4.77 0.47
CA LYS A 66 -13.99 5.82 -0.31
C LYS A 66 -13.06 6.67 -1.16
N ALA A 67 -11.78 6.77 -0.79
CA ALA A 67 -10.76 7.49 -1.56
C ALA A 67 -10.11 6.64 -2.67
N ALA A 68 -10.36 5.32 -2.68
CA ALA A 68 -9.86 4.42 -3.71
C ALA A 68 -10.81 4.38 -4.92
N ASP A 69 -10.26 4.07 -6.08
CA ASP A 69 -11.05 3.81 -7.28
C ASP A 69 -11.91 2.54 -7.10
N LEU A 70 -13.12 2.57 -7.67
CA LEU A 70 -14.15 1.51 -7.60
C LEU A 70 -14.01 0.47 -8.72
#